data_AF-A0A4S8PAN4-F1
#
_entry.id   AF-A0A4S8PAN4-F1
#
_cell.length_a   1.000
_cell.length_b   1.000
_cell.length_c   1.000
_cell.angle_alpha   90.00
_cell.angle_beta   90.00
_cell.angle_gamma   90.00
#
_symmetry.space_group_name_H-M   'P 1'
#
loop_
_entity.id
_entity.type
_entity.pdbx_description
1 polymer ?
#
loop_
_entity_poly.entity_id
_entity_poly.type
_entity_poly.pdbx_seq_one_letter_code
_entity_poly.pdbx_strand_id
1 'polypeptide(L)'
;MGEPLVWVLRDGGRAIGRVTIDGNDFPWLHGVFEPLEGFEAVRPLFERSLRLLEEERYEEWESAYGLIDGRLTFDSPDGPVAEFLLHIENDRAWFRWSDTAD
;
A
#
# COMPACT_ATOMS: atom_id res chain seq x y z
N MET A 1 15.22 -17.41 -13.07
CA MET A 1 15.07 -16.48 -11.93
C MET A 1 14.04 -15.47 -12.38
N GLY A 2 12.86 -15.49 -11.77
CA GLY A 2 11.88 -14.41 -12.01
C GLY A 2 12.46 -13.12 -11.45
N GLU A 3 12.21 -12.01 -12.12
CA GLU A 3 12.58 -10.68 -11.64
C GLU A 3 11.86 -10.44 -10.30
N PRO A 4 12.51 -9.78 -9.32
CA PRO A 4 11.83 -9.46 -8.07
C PRO A 4 10.58 -8.62 -8.40
N LEU A 5 9.42 -9.05 -7.89
CA LEU A 5 8.18 -8.30 -8.03
C LEU A 5 8.33 -7.08 -7.12
N VAL A 6 8.71 -5.95 -7.72
CA VAL A 6 8.83 -4.67 -7.01
C VAL A 6 7.61 -3.83 -7.35
N TRP A 7 6.87 -3.46 -6.32
CA TRP A 7 5.74 -2.56 -6.42
C TRP A 7 6.14 -1.16 -6.00
N VAL A 8 5.60 -0.14 -6.67
CA VAL A 8 5.99 1.25 -6.43
C VAL A 8 4.79 2.06 -5.96
N LEU A 9 4.89 2.64 -4.78
CA LEU A 9 3.92 3.59 -4.25
C LEU A 9 4.25 4.99 -4.76
N ARG A 10 3.26 5.67 -5.34
CA ARG A 10 3.42 7.01 -5.92
C ARG A 10 2.43 8.00 -5.30
N ASP A 11 2.88 9.23 -5.07
CA ASP A 11 2.06 10.40 -4.69
C ASP A 11 2.11 11.39 -5.85
N GLY A 12 0.98 11.62 -6.53
CA GLY A 12 0.92 12.55 -7.67
C GLY A 12 1.94 12.27 -8.78
N GLY A 13 2.26 10.99 -9.03
CA GLY A 13 3.26 10.54 -10.02
C GLY A 13 4.70 10.43 -9.52
N ARG A 14 5.01 10.94 -8.31
CA ARG A 14 6.34 10.80 -7.69
C ARG A 14 6.41 9.51 -6.87
N ALA A 15 7.44 8.69 -7.10
CA ALA A 15 7.67 7.49 -6.27
C ALA A 15 8.05 7.88 -4.83
N ILE A 16 7.25 7.44 -3.88
CA ILE A 16 7.41 7.69 -2.44
C ILE A 16 7.71 6.42 -1.65
N GLY A 17 7.56 5.23 -2.23
CA GLY A 17 7.90 3.97 -1.55
C GLY A 17 8.03 2.81 -2.53
N ARG A 18 8.72 1.75 -2.11
CA ARG A 18 8.83 0.51 -2.88
C ARG A 18 8.53 -0.67 -1.98
N VAL A 19 7.79 -1.65 -2.49
CA VAL A 19 7.59 -2.94 -1.81
C VAL A 19 8.25 -4.03 -2.63
N THR A 20 9.24 -4.69 -2.06
CA THR A 20 9.87 -5.87 -2.65
C THR A 20 9.19 -7.11 -2.08
N ILE A 21 8.47 -7.86 -2.92
CA ILE A 21 7.76 -9.07 -2.49
C ILE A 21 8.77 -10.18 -2.18
N ASP A 22 8.68 -10.69 -0.96
CA ASP A 22 9.50 -11.80 -0.45
C ASP A 22 8.62 -13.00 0.00
N GLY A 23 7.32 -12.77 0.19
CA GLY A 23 6.36 -13.81 0.56
C GLY A 23 4.99 -13.59 -0.08
N ASN A 24 4.29 -14.70 -0.30
CA ASN A 24 2.90 -14.72 -0.77
C ASN A 24 2.08 -15.62 0.16
N ASP A 25 1.16 -15.01 0.90
CA ASP A 25 0.24 -15.68 1.82
C ASP A 25 -1.20 -15.36 1.38
N PHE A 26 -1.59 -15.98 0.25
CA PHE A 26 -2.88 -15.69 -0.40
C PHE A 26 -4.03 -15.62 0.61
N PRO A 27 -4.83 -14.53 0.64
CA PRO A 27 -4.95 -13.48 -0.39
C PRO A 27 -4.01 -12.27 -0.26
N TRP A 28 -3.03 -12.31 0.64
CA TRP A 28 -2.11 -11.20 0.92
C TRP A 28 -0.70 -11.46 0.38
N LEU A 29 -0.08 -10.43 -0.19
CA LEU A 29 1.35 -10.44 -0.47
C LEU A 29 2.11 -9.79 0.67
N HIS A 30 3.29 -10.31 0.97
CA HIS A 30 4.18 -9.79 1.99
C HIS A 30 5.52 -9.40 1.39
N GLY A 31 6.03 -8.25 1.82
CA GLY A 31 7.28 -7.73 1.31
C GLY A 31 7.99 -6.83 2.29
N VAL A 32 9.20 -6.44 1.88
CA VAL A 32 9.98 -5.39 2.53
C VAL A 32 9.57 -4.06 1.93
N PHE A 33 9.18 -3.10 2.77
CA PHE A 33 8.84 -1.75 2.36
C PHE A 33 10.01 -0.81 2.56
N GLU A 34 10.49 -0.25 1.46
CA GLU A 34 11.53 0.76 1.45
C GLU A 34 10.90 2.15 1.26
N PRO A 35 10.82 2.97 2.33
CA PRO A 35 10.33 4.35 2.22
C PRO A 35 11.30 5.21 1.39
N LEU A 36 10.76 6.01 0.47
CA LEU A 36 11.52 6.99 -0.31
C LEU A 36 11.21 8.43 0.15
N GLU A 37 11.89 9.41 -0.46
CA GLU A 37 11.64 10.82 -0.20
C GLU A 37 10.19 11.20 -0.55
N GLY A 38 9.41 11.53 0.49
CA GLY A 38 7.99 11.86 0.41
C GLY A 38 7.10 10.90 1.21
N PHE A 39 7.58 9.71 1.59
CA PHE A 39 6.78 8.77 2.38
C PHE A 39 6.37 9.34 3.73
N GLU A 40 7.25 10.09 4.40
CA GLU A 40 6.97 10.65 5.73
C GLU A 40 5.71 11.53 5.76
N ALA A 41 5.33 12.13 4.63
CA ALA A 41 4.11 12.94 4.52
C ALA A 41 2.82 12.08 4.57
N VAL A 42 2.89 10.81 4.14
CA VAL A 42 1.75 9.89 4.09
C VAL A 42 1.83 8.74 5.08
N ARG A 43 3.01 8.50 5.67
CA ARG A 43 3.22 7.57 6.79
C ARG A 43 2.13 7.69 7.87
N PRO A 44 1.76 8.89 8.38
CA PRO A 44 0.71 9.00 9.38
C PRO A 44 -0.69 8.59 8.88
N LEU A 45 -0.94 8.59 7.56
CA LEU A 45 -2.19 8.08 6.99
C LEU A 45 -2.28 6.56 7.11
N PHE A 46 -1.18 5.86 6.82
CA PHE A 46 -1.08 4.41 6.99
C PHE A 46 -1.12 4.00 8.46
N GLU A 47 -0.38 4.70 9.33
CA GLU A 47 -0.44 4.44 10.78
C GLU A 47 -1.84 4.69 11.34
N ARG A 48 -2.55 5.72 10.83
CA ARG A 48 -3.94 5.98 11.19
C ARG A 48 -4.90 4.91 10.69
N SER A 49 -4.77 4.45 9.44
CA SER A 49 -5.63 3.39 8.92
C SER A 49 -5.40 2.09 9.68
N LEU A 50 -4.17 1.70 9.97
CA LEU A 50 -3.87 0.52 10.79
C LEU A 50 -4.53 0.62 12.17
N ARG A 51 -4.34 1.75 12.85
CA ARG A 51 -4.94 2.00 14.17
C ARG A 51 -6.47 1.93 14.16
N LEU A 52 -7.12 2.52 13.16
CA LEU A 52 -8.58 2.48 13.05
C LEU A 52 -9.10 1.06 12.81
N LEU A 53 -8.35 0.24 12.09
CA LEU A 53 -8.63 -1.18 11.92
C LEU A 53 -8.55 -1.93 13.26
N GLU A 54 -7.50 -1.67 14.05
CA GLU A 54 -7.31 -2.24 15.39
C GLU A 54 -8.40 -1.81 16.38
N GLU A 55 -8.88 -0.56 16.27
CA GLU A 55 -9.99 -0.03 17.09
C GLU A 55 -11.38 -0.43 16.57
N GLU A 56 -11.46 -1.30 15.55
CA GLU A 56 -12.71 -1.75 14.90
C GLU A 56 -13.58 -0.60 14.35
N ARG A 57 -12.97 0.55 14.04
CA ARG A 57 -13.64 1.76 13.55
C ARG A 57 -13.70 1.75 12.02
N TYR A 58 -14.42 0.78 11.46
CA TYR A 58 -14.48 0.53 10.01
C TYR A 58 -14.93 1.73 9.17
N GLU A 59 -15.91 2.52 9.63
CA GLU A 59 -16.40 3.71 8.89
C GLU A 59 -15.33 4.81 8.76
N GLU A 60 -14.57 5.05 9.83
CA GLU A 60 -13.47 6.00 9.80
C GLU A 60 -12.27 5.44 9.04
N TRP A 61 -12.04 4.13 9.16
CA TRP A 61 -11.03 3.44 8.39
C TRP A 61 -11.27 3.61 6.89
N GLU A 62 -12.50 3.37 6.42
CA GLU A 62 -12.89 3.53 5.02
C GLU A 62 -12.68 4.98 4.55
N SER A 63 -13.07 5.97 5.36
CA SER A 63 -12.84 7.38 5.05
C SER A 63 -11.35 7.73 4.97
N ALA A 64 -10.54 7.22 5.90
CA ALA A 64 -9.09 7.43 5.89
C ALA A 64 -8.43 6.72 4.69
N TYR A 65 -8.92 5.52 4.35
CA TYR A 65 -8.41 4.73 3.24
C TYR A 65 -8.79 5.33 1.89
N GLY A 66 -9.98 5.91 1.75
CA GLY A 66 -10.38 6.66 0.55
C GLY A 66 -9.50 7.89 0.27
N LEU A 67 -8.91 8.50 1.31
CA LEU A 67 -7.90 9.55 1.12
C LEU A 67 -6.56 9.02 0.61
N ILE A 68 -6.19 7.79 1.01
CA ILE A 68 -4.99 7.10 0.51
C ILE A 68 -5.22 6.75 -0.95
N ASP A 69 -6.33 6.10 -1.27
CA ASP A 69 -6.69 5.66 -2.62
C ASP A 69 -6.83 6.85 -3.60
N GLY A 70 -7.52 7.92 -3.21
CA GLY A 70 -7.67 9.10 -4.06
C GLY A 70 -6.41 9.95 -4.25
N ARG A 71 -5.37 9.72 -3.44
CA ARG A 71 -4.12 10.50 -3.46
C ARG A 71 -2.94 9.71 -4.01
N LEU A 72 -2.86 8.43 -3.66
CA LEU A 72 -1.74 7.55 -3.93
C LEU A 72 -2.10 6.57 -5.03
N THR A 73 -1.10 6.21 -5.83
CA THR A 73 -1.23 5.17 -6.84
C THR A 73 -0.24 4.07 -6.52
N PHE A 74 -0.68 2.81 -6.63
CA PHE A 74 0.18 1.67 -6.45
C PHE A 74 0.42 1.00 -7.79
N ASP A 75 1.69 0.97 -8.19
CA ASP A 75 2.12 0.47 -9.48
C ASP A 75 2.65 -0.95 -9.29
N SER A 76 1.96 -1.91 -9.89
CA SER A 76 2.45 -3.27 -10.03
C SER A 76 3.49 -3.34 -11.15
N PRO A 77 4.31 -4.40 -11.24
CA PRO A 77 5.21 -4.58 -12.38
C PRO A 77 4.49 -4.66 -13.74
N ASP A 78 3.18 -4.93 -13.77
CA ASP A 78 2.37 -4.95 -14.98
C ASP A 78 1.70 -3.59 -15.27
N GLY A 79 1.60 -2.72 -14.26
CA GLY A 79 0.98 -1.39 -14.36
C GLY A 79 0.21 -0.96 -13.10
N PRO A 80 -0.46 0.21 -13.13
CA PRO A 80 -1.20 0.75 -11.99
C PRO A 80 -2.45 -0.08 -11.70
N VAL A 81 -2.69 -0.37 -10.42
CA VAL A 81 -3.90 -1.07 -9.98
C VAL A 81 -5.04 -0.09 -9.68
N ALA A 82 -6.28 -0.53 -9.90
CA ALA A 82 -7.47 0.30 -9.68
C ALA A 82 -7.72 0.54 -8.19
N GLU A 83 -7.68 -0.53 -7.39
CA GLU A 83 -7.80 -0.45 -5.93
C GLU A 83 -6.72 -1.31 -5.28
N PHE A 84 -6.12 -0.80 -4.22
CA PHE A 84 -5.15 -1.54 -3.44
C PHE A 84 -5.37 -1.32 -1.95
N LEU A 85 -5.18 -2.37 -1.18
CA LEU A 85 -5.22 -2.35 0.28
C LEU A 85 -3.82 -2.67 0.79
N LEU A 86 -3.06 -1.63 1.17
CA LEU A 86 -1.67 -1.69 1.61
C LEU A 86 -1.55 -1.29 3.07
N HIS A 87 -0.94 -2.17 3.84
CA HIS A 87 -0.55 -1.93 5.22
C HIS A 87 0.97 -1.92 5.32
N ILE A 88 1.48 -0.97 6.11
CA ILE A 88 2.91 -0.79 6.33
C ILE A 88 3.12 -0.70 7.83
N GLU A 89 3.97 -1.58 8.35
CA GLU A 89 4.41 -1.56 9.73
C GLU A 89 5.95 -1.63 9.75
N ASN A 90 6.57 -0.55 10.20
CA ASN A 90 8.03 -0.37 10.18
C ASN A 90 8.61 -0.53 8.76
N ASP A 91 9.24 -1.67 8.50
CA ASP A 91 9.90 -2.05 7.23
C ASP A 91 9.16 -3.20 6.52
N ARG A 92 8.04 -3.65 7.09
CA ARG A 92 7.22 -4.72 6.52
C ARG A 92 5.98 -4.12 5.89
N ALA A 93 5.68 -4.57 4.68
CA ALA A 93 4.43 -4.29 4.02
C ALA A 93 3.68 -5.57 3.73
N TRP A 94 2.36 -5.51 3.86
CA TRP A 94 1.46 -6.50 3.32
C TRP A 94 0.32 -5.81 2.60
N PHE A 95 -0.04 -6.34 1.44
CA PHE A 95 -1.09 -5.75 0.65
C PHE A 95 -1.84 -6.77 -0.17
N ARG A 96 -3.02 -6.35 -0.60
CA ARG A 96 -3.81 -7.00 -1.64
C ARG A 96 -4.25 -5.94 -2.64
N TRP A 97 -4.53 -6.33 -3.86
CA TRP A 97 -5.06 -5.43 -4.89
C TRP A 97 -6.22 -6.10 -5.61
N SER A 98 -7.08 -5.27 -6.19
CA SER A 98 -8.14 -5.69 -7.09
C SER A 98 -7.87 -5.07 -8.46
N ASP A 99 -7.85 -5.92 -9.49
CA ASP A 99 -7.75 -5.48 -10.90
C ASP A 99 -9.07 -4.85 -11.38
N THR A 100 -10.20 -5.32 -10.83
CA THR A 100 -11.52 -4.76 -11.06
C THR A 100 -11.87 -3.81 -9.93
N ALA A 101 -12.14 -2.54 -10.24
CA ALA A 101 -12.97 -1.70 -9.39
C ALA A 101 -14.40 -2.25 -9.48
N ASP A 102 -14.96 -2.73 -8.37
CA ASP A 102 -16.36 -3.24 -8.33
C ASP A 102 -17.36 -2.07 -8.25
#